data_AF-A0A263BSU3-F1
#
_entry.id   AF-A0A263BSU3-F1
#
_cell.length_a   1.000
_cell.length_b   1.000
_cell.length_c   1.000
_cell.angle_alpha   90.00
_cell.angle_beta   90.00
_cell.angle_gamma   90.00
#
_symmetry.space_group_name_H-M   'P 1'
#
loop_
_entity.id
_entity.type
_entity.pdbx_description
1 polymer ?
#
loop_
_entity_poly.entity_id
_entity_poly.type
_entity_poly.pdbx_seq_one_letter_code
_entity_poly.pdbx_strand_id
1 'polypeptide(L)'
;MKYYVKQQLRKSINILLAVLLVIPLFATVAPQQASAISPFAGGSGTEQDPYLIETAGQLNEVRNYLDKHFKQIKDIDLSSYNNWLPIGNDSNRFIGSFDGAGYIISNLTINQGNNAALFAYTGSSAELKNVGIENVNSQGSNYVGSLVAHNYGIIANSYSTGVVKGVNDTGGLVTYNHGTITNAYHSGEVTGTNTVGGLVGHNLGTITNTYSTGKVVGTNSVGGLVGINSSWDWPSQNIPDPSDYATITNSYTTGEVTGVNSDSFCYDNFFGTITNSSVKTKAEMKQKETFENWDFGTIWYIEEGISYPTFLWLIDDTSPELNMEITGTKGNNDWYTTEATFKLTATDNLSGVKEIQYR
;
A
#
# COMPACT_ATOMS: atom_id res chain seq x y z
N MET A 1 8.07 12.61 -22.94
CA MET A 1 8.71 12.50 -21.61
C MET A 1 8.55 11.05 -21.16
N LYS A 2 9.64 10.37 -20.81
CA LYS A 2 9.57 9.03 -20.21
C LYS A 2 9.63 9.23 -18.69
N TYR A 3 8.59 8.82 -17.98
CA TYR A 3 8.49 8.89 -16.51
C TYR A 3 9.12 7.65 -15.89
N TYR A 4 9.69 7.74 -14.68
CA TYR A 4 10.33 6.61 -13.99
C TYR A 4 9.57 6.21 -12.74
N VAL A 5 9.49 4.91 -12.51
CA VAL A 5 9.14 4.36 -11.20
C VAL A 5 10.30 4.67 -10.25
N LYS A 6 9.99 5.22 -9.07
CA LYS A 6 10.95 5.64 -8.05
C LYS A 6 11.79 4.44 -7.56
N GLN A 7 12.95 4.16 -8.17
CA GLN A 7 13.94 3.24 -7.60
C GLN A 7 14.80 3.99 -6.58
N GLN A 8 14.67 3.63 -5.30
CA GLN A 8 15.36 4.32 -4.21
C GLN A 8 16.85 3.95 -4.12
N LEU A 9 17.71 4.96 -4.15
CA LEU A 9 19.08 4.95 -3.61
C LEU A 9 19.38 6.31 -2.98
N ARG A 10 19.13 6.51 -1.67
CA ARG A 10 19.53 7.75 -0.98
C ARG A 10 20.10 7.52 0.41
N LYS A 11 21.35 7.99 0.57
CA LYS A 11 22.15 8.01 1.80
C LYS A 11 21.69 9.14 2.72
N SER A 12 21.65 8.86 4.01
CA SER A 12 21.31 9.77 5.11
C SER A 12 22.44 10.80 5.39
N ILE A 13 22.06 12.07 5.55
CA ILE A 13 22.93 13.18 6.03
C ILE A 13 22.42 13.61 7.41
N ASN A 14 23.29 13.51 8.42
CA ASN A 14 23.07 14.02 9.79
C ASN A 14 23.41 15.51 9.89
N ILE A 15 22.62 16.30 10.62
CA ILE A 15 23.01 17.66 11.06
C ILE A 15 22.90 17.79 12.59
N LEU A 16 23.93 18.44 13.14
CA LEU A 16 24.33 18.57 14.54
C LEU A 16 23.72 19.81 15.24
N LEU A 17 23.69 19.73 16.57
CA LEU A 17 23.32 20.67 17.63
C LEU A 17 23.48 22.18 17.41
N ALA A 18 22.56 22.95 18.01
CA ALA A 18 22.83 24.27 18.59
C ALA A 18 22.27 24.37 20.02
N VAL A 19 23.16 24.65 20.98
CA VAL A 19 22.87 24.94 22.39
C VAL A 19 22.67 26.46 22.52
N LEU A 20 21.60 26.91 23.20
CA LEU A 20 21.47 28.30 23.62
C LEU A 20 20.92 28.43 25.05
N LEU A 21 21.55 29.36 25.78
CA LEU A 21 21.50 29.58 27.22
C LEU A 21 20.13 30.02 27.77
N VAL A 22 19.91 29.62 29.02
CA VAL A 22 18.76 29.87 29.88
C VAL A 22 18.84 31.25 30.55
N ILE A 23 17.70 31.97 30.65
CA ILE A 23 17.45 33.05 31.62
C ILE A 23 16.17 32.68 32.39
N PRO A 24 16.15 32.61 33.74
CA PRO A 24 14.94 32.28 34.47
C PRO A 24 14.11 33.54 34.75
N LEU A 25 12.89 33.58 34.23
CA LEU A 25 11.83 34.47 34.69
C LEU A 25 10.86 33.63 35.53
N PHE A 26 10.79 33.90 36.84
CA PHE A 26 9.87 33.21 37.74
C PHE A 26 8.42 33.64 37.45
N ALA A 27 7.72 32.86 36.63
CA ALA A 27 6.27 32.81 36.58
C ALA A 27 5.79 31.60 37.39
N THR A 28 4.79 31.79 38.24
CA THR A 28 4.15 30.73 39.01
C THR A 28 3.52 29.72 38.07
N VAL A 29 4.16 28.56 37.92
CA VAL A 29 3.71 27.46 37.06
C VAL A 29 2.60 26.71 37.80
N ALA A 30 1.38 26.71 37.24
CA ALA A 30 0.38 25.70 37.59
C ALA A 30 1.01 24.31 37.41
N PRO A 31 0.62 23.27 38.16
CA PRO A 31 1.22 21.94 37.99
C PRO A 31 1.08 21.51 36.53
N GLN A 32 2.19 21.56 35.80
CA GLN A 32 2.28 21.05 34.46
C GLN A 32 2.14 19.55 34.61
N GLN A 33 0.96 19.03 34.26
CA GLN A 33 0.86 17.61 33.93
C GLN A 33 1.99 17.34 32.96
N ALA A 34 2.95 16.52 33.35
CA ALA A 34 3.97 16.06 32.44
C ALA A 34 3.21 15.37 31.30
N SER A 35 3.10 16.04 30.15
CA SER A 35 2.64 15.38 28.94
C SER A 35 3.60 14.22 28.74
N ALA A 36 3.09 13.00 28.86
CA ALA A 36 3.87 11.81 28.53
C ALA A 36 4.46 12.06 27.14
N ILE A 37 5.78 11.87 27.00
CA ILE A 37 6.45 11.99 25.71
C ILE A 37 5.71 11.03 24.78
N SER A 38 5.12 11.59 23.71
CA SER A 38 4.41 10.78 22.71
C SER A 38 5.38 9.74 22.15
N PRO A 39 4.98 8.46 22.01
CA PRO A 39 5.85 7.45 21.41
C PRO A 39 6.06 7.69 19.90
N PHE A 40 5.36 8.65 19.31
CA PHE A 40 5.38 9.02 17.89
C PHE A 40 6.26 10.24 17.61
N ALA A 41 6.61 10.47 16.34
CA ALA A 41 7.49 11.58 15.93
C ALA A 41 6.83 12.97 16.09
N GLY A 42 5.51 13.01 16.26
CA GLY A 42 4.72 14.22 16.43
C GLY A 42 3.22 13.91 16.39
N GLY A 43 2.41 14.96 16.49
CA GLY A 43 0.95 14.90 16.48
C GLY A 43 0.33 14.50 17.81
N SER A 44 -0.98 14.74 17.93
CA SER A 44 -1.81 14.44 19.10
C SER A 44 -2.70 13.19 18.92
N GLY A 45 -2.70 12.60 17.72
CA GLY A 45 -3.50 11.41 17.39
C GLY A 45 -4.96 11.74 17.07
N THR A 46 -5.29 13.02 16.92
CA THR A 46 -6.60 13.48 16.45
C THR A 46 -6.64 13.46 14.92
N GLU A 47 -7.83 13.53 14.32
CA GLU A 47 -7.97 13.50 12.86
C GLU A 47 -7.27 14.70 12.18
N GLN A 48 -7.33 15.88 12.80
CA GLN A 48 -6.69 17.10 12.29
C GLN A 48 -5.18 17.16 12.57
N ASP A 49 -4.71 16.38 13.54
CA ASP A 49 -3.31 16.34 13.97
C ASP A 49 -2.91 14.89 14.31
N PRO A 50 -2.79 14.02 13.28
CA PRO A 50 -2.54 12.60 13.45
C PRO A 50 -1.13 12.34 13.98
N TYR A 51 -0.95 11.20 14.65
CA TYR A 51 0.36 10.75 15.07
C TYR A 51 1.26 10.46 13.85
N LEU A 52 2.48 10.99 13.87
CA LEU A 52 3.43 10.84 12.79
C LEU A 52 4.32 9.62 12.98
N ILE A 53 4.39 8.77 11.95
CA ILE A 53 5.13 7.51 11.96
C ILE A 53 6.28 7.58 10.97
N GLU A 54 7.50 7.38 11.45
CA GLU A 54 8.72 7.38 10.64
C GLU A 54 9.66 6.20 10.90
N THR A 55 9.32 5.31 11.84
CA THR A 55 10.10 4.11 12.18
C THR A 55 9.21 2.89 12.38
N ALA A 56 9.81 1.70 12.25
CA ALA A 56 9.14 0.43 12.53
C ALA A 56 8.69 0.32 14.00
N GLY A 57 9.44 0.89 14.94
CA GLY A 57 9.05 0.98 16.35
C GLY A 57 7.75 1.76 16.54
N GLN A 58 7.63 2.92 15.89
CA GLN A 58 6.41 3.73 15.96
C GLN A 58 5.21 3.04 15.30
N LEU A 59 5.42 2.37 14.15
CA LEU A 59 4.37 1.55 13.55
C LEU A 59 3.91 0.44 14.49
N ASN A 60 4.85 -0.17 15.23
CA ASN A 60 4.53 -1.17 16.23
C ASN A 60 3.68 -0.59 17.39
N GLU A 61 3.91 0.66 17.79
CA GLU A 61 3.15 1.33 18.86
C GLU A 61 1.67 1.60 18.51
N VAL A 62 1.28 1.59 17.24
CA VAL A 62 -0.12 1.77 16.80
C VAL A 62 -1.08 0.82 17.53
N ARG A 63 -0.61 -0.40 17.87
CA ARG A 63 -1.40 -1.40 18.62
C ARG A 63 -1.92 -0.93 19.98
N ASN A 64 -1.33 0.12 20.54
CA ASN A 64 -1.68 0.69 21.84
C ASN A 64 -2.65 1.89 21.72
N TYR A 65 -2.97 2.32 20.49
CA TYR A 65 -3.71 3.56 20.20
C TYR A 65 -4.72 3.33 19.05
N LEU A 66 -5.49 2.24 19.14
CA LEU A 66 -6.32 1.72 18.04
C LEU A 66 -7.49 2.63 17.61
N ASP A 67 -7.83 3.63 18.41
CA ASP A 67 -8.85 4.65 18.14
C ASP A 67 -8.29 5.96 17.60
N LYS A 68 -6.97 6.04 17.35
CA LYS A 68 -6.27 7.25 16.93
C LYS A 68 -5.97 7.28 15.44
N HIS A 69 -5.58 8.47 14.98
CA HIS A 69 -5.25 8.74 13.59
C HIS A 69 -3.74 8.81 13.39
N PHE A 70 -3.26 8.23 12.29
CA PHE A 70 -1.84 8.04 12.00
C PHE A 70 -1.52 8.47 10.58
N LYS A 71 -0.31 9.03 10.40
CA LYS A 71 0.22 9.39 9.09
C LYS A 71 1.69 9.01 8.98
N GLN A 72 2.07 8.28 7.93
CA GLN A 72 3.48 8.03 7.63
C GLN A 72 4.15 9.31 7.11
N ILE A 73 5.40 9.51 7.50
CA ILE A 73 6.25 10.60 7.00
C ILE A 73 7.60 10.11 6.43
N LYS A 74 7.85 8.79 6.48
CA LYS A 74 8.99 8.10 5.89
C LYS A 74 8.59 6.67 5.52
N ASP A 75 9.38 6.07 4.63
CA ASP A 75 9.33 4.62 4.42
C ASP A 75 9.73 3.87 5.68
N ILE A 76 9.11 2.72 5.90
CA ILE A 76 9.29 1.91 7.11
C ILE A 76 9.81 0.53 6.71
N ASP A 77 10.96 0.14 7.27
CA ASP A 77 11.50 -1.22 7.09
C ASP A 77 11.20 -2.09 8.32
N LEU A 78 10.40 -3.14 8.13
CA LEU A 78 10.04 -4.12 9.16
C LEU A 78 11.03 -5.28 9.29
N SER A 79 12.18 -5.25 8.61
CA SER A 79 13.20 -6.31 8.67
C SER A 79 13.73 -6.61 10.09
N SER A 80 13.62 -5.65 11.02
CA SER A 80 13.93 -5.84 12.44
C SER A 80 12.90 -6.68 13.21
N TYR A 81 11.72 -6.92 12.63
CA TYR A 81 10.63 -7.73 13.16
C TYR A 81 10.54 -9.06 12.40
N ASN A 82 11.27 -10.06 12.87
CA ASN A 82 11.29 -11.40 12.27
C ASN A 82 9.95 -12.16 12.34
N ASN A 83 9.00 -11.69 13.15
CA ASN A 83 7.64 -12.18 13.19
C ASN A 83 6.72 -11.08 13.72
N TRP A 84 6.08 -10.35 12.80
CA TRP A 84 5.17 -9.27 13.15
C TRP A 84 3.95 -9.80 13.91
N LEU A 85 3.62 -9.17 15.03
CA LEU A 85 2.36 -9.41 15.72
C LEU A 85 1.31 -8.45 15.14
N PRO A 86 0.25 -8.96 14.47
CA PRO A 86 -0.75 -8.12 13.81
C PRO A 86 -1.39 -7.08 14.74
N ILE A 87 -1.73 -5.92 14.17
CA ILE A 87 -2.39 -4.83 14.90
C ILE A 87 -3.89 -5.11 15.05
N GLY A 88 -4.41 -4.94 16.27
CA GLY A 88 -5.81 -5.18 16.60
C GLY A 88 -6.16 -6.67 16.73
N ASN A 89 -7.34 -6.95 17.26
CA ASN A 89 -7.94 -8.29 17.31
C ASN A 89 -9.48 -8.16 17.33
N ASP A 90 -10.19 -9.29 17.32
CA ASP A 90 -11.66 -9.28 17.25
C ASP A 90 -12.34 -8.47 18.37
N SER A 91 -11.80 -8.53 19.60
CA SER A 91 -12.32 -7.79 20.76
C SER A 91 -11.83 -6.34 20.84
N ASN A 92 -10.67 -6.04 20.25
CA ASN A 92 -10.07 -4.71 20.25
C ASN A 92 -9.57 -4.38 18.85
N ARG A 93 -10.50 -3.93 18.01
CA ARG A 93 -10.27 -3.68 16.58
C ARG A 93 -9.60 -2.33 16.37
N PHE A 94 -8.83 -2.17 15.30
CA PHE A 94 -8.38 -0.85 14.86
C PHE A 94 -9.57 -0.07 14.31
N ILE A 95 -9.95 1.05 14.93
CA ILE A 95 -11.12 1.86 14.56
C ILE A 95 -10.77 3.29 14.14
N GLY A 96 -9.50 3.68 14.24
CA GLY A 96 -8.97 4.97 13.78
C GLY A 96 -8.58 4.99 12.31
N SER A 97 -7.67 5.89 11.91
CA SER A 97 -7.20 5.98 10.52
C SER A 97 -5.69 5.85 10.38
N PHE A 98 -5.24 5.27 9.27
CA PHE A 98 -3.84 5.15 8.91
C PHE A 98 -3.65 5.63 7.46
N ASP A 99 -3.02 6.80 7.30
CA ASP A 99 -2.64 7.35 6.01
C ASP A 99 -1.17 7.03 5.72
N GLY A 100 -0.95 6.17 4.73
CA GLY A 100 0.39 5.83 4.29
C GLY A 100 1.10 6.96 3.54
N ALA A 101 0.37 8.01 3.13
CA ALA A 101 0.89 9.25 2.56
C ALA A 101 1.89 9.09 1.39
N GLY A 102 1.79 7.97 0.66
CA GLY A 102 2.68 7.63 -0.46
C GLY A 102 4.05 7.06 -0.07
N TYR A 103 4.26 6.75 1.22
CA TYR A 103 5.41 6.01 1.71
C TYR A 103 5.13 4.51 1.77
N ILE A 104 6.20 3.71 1.72
CA ILE A 104 6.15 2.25 1.64
C ILE A 104 6.55 1.63 2.98
N ILE A 105 5.81 0.60 3.38
CA ILE A 105 6.20 -0.34 4.43
C ILE A 105 6.85 -1.55 3.74
N SER A 106 8.06 -1.94 4.13
CA SER A 106 8.79 -3.03 3.48
C SER A 106 9.11 -4.17 4.43
N ASN A 107 9.29 -5.37 3.87
CA ASN A 107 9.83 -6.55 4.56
C ASN A 107 8.95 -7.07 5.72
N LEU A 108 7.63 -6.92 5.62
CA LEU A 108 6.68 -7.50 6.58
C LEU A 108 6.84 -9.04 6.59
N THR A 109 7.28 -9.59 7.72
CA THR A 109 7.43 -11.04 7.89
C THR A 109 6.51 -11.56 9.00
N ILE A 110 5.69 -12.56 8.68
CA ILE A 110 4.89 -13.33 9.63
C ILE A 110 5.13 -14.80 9.29
N ASN A 111 5.68 -15.58 10.21
CA ASN A 111 6.10 -16.95 9.91
C ASN A 111 5.08 -18.00 10.35
N GLN A 112 4.33 -17.75 11.43
CA GLN A 112 3.28 -18.62 11.94
C GLN A 112 2.27 -17.79 12.76
N GLY A 113 0.98 -17.91 12.45
CA GLY A 113 -0.07 -17.23 13.19
C GLY A 113 -1.47 -17.43 12.60
N ASN A 114 -2.48 -17.05 13.39
CA ASN A 114 -3.82 -16.76 12.89
C ASN A 114 -3.91 -15.25 12.65
N ASN A 115 -4.72 -14.82 11.68
CA ASN A 115 -4.87 -13.41 11.32
C ASN A 115 -3.56 -12.77 10.87
N ALA A 116 -2.74 -13.53 10.14
CA ALA A 116 -1.41 -13.12 9.70
C ALA A 116 -1.52 -12.04 8.62
N ALA A 117 -1.47 -10.77 9.04
CA ALA A 117 -1.43 -9.56 8.21
C ALA A 117 -0.85 -8.38 9.03
N LEU A 118 -0.61 -7.22 8.42
CA LEU A 118 -0.18 -6.02 9.14
C LEU A 118 -1.19 -5.64 10.26
N PHE A 119 -2.48 -5.63 9.91
CA PHE A 119 -3.61 -5.48 10.82
C PHE A 119 -4.43 -6.78 10.85
N ALA A 120 -4.75 -7.31 12.03
CA ALA A 120 -5.63 -8.48 12.11
C ALA A 120 -7.10 -8.09 11.93
N TYR A 121 -7.58 -7.05 12.62
CA TYR A 121 -8.99 -6.63 12.56
C TYR A 121 -9.12 -5.12 12.49
N THR A 122 -9.90 -4.64 11.52
CA THR A 122 -10.39 -3.26 11.49
C THR A 122 -11.85 -3.19 11.96
N GLY A 123 -12.30 -2.07 12.50
CA GLY A 123 -13.70 -1.80 12.77
C GLY A 123 -14.36 -1.00 11.65
N SER A 124 -15.67 -0.77 11.77
CA SER A 124 -16.46 -0.10 10.73
C SER A 124 -16.10 1.37 10.48
N SER A 125 -15.50 2.05 11.46
CA SER A 125 -15.00 3.42 11.30
C SER A 125 -13.55 3.49 10.81
N ALA A 126 -12.88 2.35 10.65
CA ALA A 126 -11.48 2.33 10.29
C ALA A 126 -11.24 2.82 8.87
N GLU A 127 -10.18 3.60 8.66
CA GLU A 127 -9.75 4.03 7.33
C GLU A 127 -8.26 3.73 7.13
N LEU A 128 -7.94 2.82 6.22
CA LEU A 128 -6.57 2.57 5.76
C LEU A 128 -6.43 3.12 4.34
N LYS A 129 -5.64 4.18 4.15
CA LYS A 129 -5.47 4.81 2.83
C LYS A 129 -4.02 5.01 2.45
N ASN A 130 -3.74 4.95 1.15
CA ASN A 130 -2.41 5.23 0.58
C ASN A 130 -1.31 4.32 1.17
N VAL A 131 -1.66 3.07 1.52
CA VAL A 131 -0.74 2.13 2.17
C VAL A 131 -0.13 1.21 1.11
N GLY A 132 1.17 1.35 0.87
CA GLY A 132 1.95 0.40 0.09
C GLY A 132 2.74 -0.54 0.99
N ILE A 133 2.59 -1.86 0.82
CA ILE A 133 3.43 -2.85 1.52
C ILE A 133 4.24 -3.68 0.52
N GLU A 134 5.56 -3.59 0.56
CA GLU A 134 6.44 -4.29 -0.36
C GLU A 134 7.21 -5.42 0.31
N ASN A 135 7.50 -6.47 -0.46
CA ASN A 135 8.23 -7.64 0.00
C ASN A 135 7.61 -8.30 1.25
N VAL A 136 6.29 -8.52 1.21
CA VAL A 136 5.58 -9.28 2.23
C VAL A 136 6.01 -10.74 2.19
N ASN A 137 6.19 -11.33 3.36
CA ASN A 137 6.26 -12.77 3.55
C ASN A 137 5.32 -13.14 4.71
N SER A 138 4.04 -13.34 4.40
CA SER A 138 3.01 -13.65 5.38
C SER A 138 2.64 -15.13 5.32
N GLN A 139 2.86 -15.86 6.41
CA GLN A 139 2.62 -17.29 6.52
C GLN A 139 1.83 -17.60 7.80
N GLY A 140 0.75 -18.39 7.66
CA GLY A 140 -0.13 -18.70 8.78
C GLY A 140 -1.10 -19.84 8.48
N SER A 141 -1.91 -20.22 9.48
CA SER A 141 -2.91 -21.30 9.32
C SER A 141 -4.28 -20.74 8.97
N ASN A 142 -4.76 -19.75 9.72
CA ASN A 142 -6.07 -19.13 9.52
C ASN A 142 -5.91 -17.65 9.18
N TYR A 143 -6.73 -17.17 8.25
CA TYR A 143 -6.89 -15.75 7.94
C TYR A 143 -5.56 -15.07 7.61
N VAL A 144 -4.97 -15.44 6.47
CA VAL A 144 -3.66 -14.93 6.05
C VAL A 144 -3.83 -13.91 4.92
N GLY A 145 -3.22 -12.74 5.09
CA GLY A 145 -3.16 -11.69 4.09
C GLY A 145 -1.96 -10.76 4.27
N SER A 146 -1.89 -9.71 3.46
CA SER A 146 -0.80 -8.74 3.56
C SER A 146 -1.18 -7.54 4.44
N LEU A 147 -2.29 -6.88 4.14
CA LEU A 147 -2.67 -5.61 4.78
C LEU A 147 -3.62 -5.84 5.96
N VAL A 148 -4.74 -6.54 5.74
CA VAL A 148 -5.77 -6.78 6.76
C VAL A 148 -6.24 -8.23 6.72
N ALA A 149 -6.37 -8.90 7.87
CA ALA A 149 -7.03 -10.22 7.91
C ALA A 149 -8.56 -10.09 7.84
N HIS A 150 -9.18 -9.28 8.71
CA HIS A 150 -10.62 -8.98 8.69
C HIS A 150 -10.89 -7.49 8.55
N ASN A 151 -11.40 -7.09 7.38
CA ASN A 151 -11.74 -5.71 7.08
C ASN A 151 -13.23 -5.44 7.33
N TYR A 152 -13.55 -4.54 8.26
CA TYR A 152 -14.91 -4.00 8.43
C TYR A 152 -15.03 -2.53 8.01
N GLY A 153 -13.91 -1.85 7.75
CA GLY A 153 -13.84 -0.43 7.41
C GLY A 153 -13.50 -0.19 5.94
N ILE A 154 -12.79 0.90 5.68
CA ILE A 154 -12.40 1.34 4.34
C ILE A 154 -10.90 1.06 4.11
N ILE A 155 -10.60 0.43 2.98
CA ILE A 155 -9.25 0.32 2.42
C ILE A 155 -9.24 1.03 1.06
N ALA A 156 -8.43 2.07 0.92
CA ALA A 156 -8.38 2.90 -0.29
C ALA A 156 -6.95 3.11 -0.79
N ASN A 157 -6.76 3.13 -2.12
CA ASN A 157 -5.49 3.51 -2.76
C ASN A 157 -4.28 2.74 -2.20
N SER A 158 -4.43 1.43 -1.98
CA SER A 158 -3.47 0.63 -1.21
C SER A 158 -3.06 -0.62 -1.97
N TYR A 159 -1.82 -1.06 -1.76
CA TYR A 159 -1.32 -2.25 -2.43
C TYR A 159 -0.40 -3.10 -1.57
N SER A 160 -0.20 -4.33 -2.04
CA SER A 160 0.86 -5.18 -1.52
C SER A 160 1.58 -5.98 -2.59
N THR A 161 2.86 -6.27 -2.34
CA THR A 161 3.68 -7.19 -3.14
C THR A 161 4.35 -8.21 -2.22
N GLY A 162 4.75 -9.36 -2.76
CA GLY A 162 5.43 -10.40 -1.98
C GLY A 162 4.71 -11.75 -2.05
N VAL A 163 4.75 -12.52 -0.97
CA VAL A 163 4.25 -13.88 -0.89
C VAL A 163 3.33 -14.02 0.32
N VAL A 164 2.16 -14.61 0.09
CA VAL A 164 1.15 -14.91 1.11
C VAL A 164 0.84 -16.41 1.10
N LYS A 165 1.00 -17.08 2.24
CA LYS A 165 0.82 -18.53 2.39
C LYS A 165 -0.08 -18.85 3.58
N GLY A 166 -1.31 -19.27 3.31
CA GLY A 166 -2.24 -19.77 4.33
C GLY A 166 -2.51 -21.26 4.23
N VAL A 167 -3.35 -21.76 5.13
CA VAL A 167 -3.95 -23.10 5.02
C VAL A 167 -5.45 -22.96 4.75
N ASN A 168 -6.18 -22.32 5.66
CA ASN A 168 -7.63 -22.21 5.54
C ASN A 168 -8.02 -21.08 4.59
N ASP A 169 -8.18 -19.86 5.08
CA ASP A 169 -8.55 -18.71 4.27
C ASP A 169 -7.33 -17.82 4.00
N THR A 170 -7.14 -17.47 2.74
CA THR A 170 -5.99 -16.69 2.27
C THR A 170 -6.43 -15.67 1.22
N GLY A 171 -6.00 -14.42 1.38
CA GLY A 171 -6.19 -13.38 0.36
C GLY A 171 -4.94 -12.53 0.23
N GLY A 172 -4.54 -12.17 -0.99
CA GLY A 172 -3.30 -11.44 -1.23
C GLY A 172 -3.19 -10.13 -0.46
N LEU A 173 -4.24 -9.30 -0.50
CA LEU A 173 -4.30 -8.04 0.24
C LEU A 173 -5.12 -8.18 1.54
N VAL A 174 -6.31 -8.78 1.44
CA VAL A 174 -7.28 -8.92 2.54
C VAL A 174 -7.80 -10.35 2.61
N THR A 175 -7.95 -10.93 3.80
CA THR A 175 -8.53 -12.29 3.87
C THR A 175 -10.05 -12.28 3.83
N TYR A 176 -10.70 -11.57 4.76
CA TYR A 176 -12.16 -11.39 4.84
C TYR A 176 -12.49 -9.91 4.71
N ASN A 177 -13.35 -9.57 3.76
CA ASN A 177 -13.82 -8.21 3.56
C ASN A 177 -15.32 -8.10 3.84
N HIS A 178 -15.70 -7.43 4.93
CA HIS A 178 -17.07 -6.96 5.19
C HIS A 178 -17.24 -5.47 4.84
N GLY A 179 -16.14 -4.73 4.71
CA GLY A 179 -16.14 -3.30 4.43
C GLY A 179 -15.97 -2.98 2.93
N THR A 180 -15.29 -1.88 2.66
CA THR A 180 -15.04 -1.37 1.30
C THR A 180 -13.56 -1.44 0.95
N ILE A 181 -13.25 -2.00 -0.22
CA ILE A 181 -11.91 -1.97 -0.82
C ILE A 181 -12.03 -1.23 -2.15
N THR A 182 -11.29 -0.13 -2.30
CA THR A 182 -11.32 0.68 -3.52
C THR A 182 -9.92 1.07 -3.97
N ASN A 183 -9.67 1.02 -5.28
CA ASN A 183 -8.38 1.34 -5.87
C ASN A 183 -7.25 0.58 -5.20
N ALA A 184 -7.21 -0.74 -5.37
CA ALA A 184 -6.27 -1.56 -4.61
C ALA A 184 -5.74 -2.76 -5.41
N TYR A 185 -4.54 -3.22 -5.07
CA TYR A 185 -3.98 -4.37 -5.76
C TYR A 185 -3.05 -5.25 -4.93
N HIS A 186 -2.92 -6.50 -5.37
CA HIS A 186 -1.88 -7.41 -4.93
C HIS A 186 -1.19 -8.04 -6.13
N SER A 187 0.14 -7.92 -6.20
CA SER A 187 0.92 -8.46 -7.34
C SER A 187 1.75 -9.70 -6.99
N GLY A 188 1.61 -10.22 -5.77
CA GLY A 188 2.37 -11.32 -5.20
C GLY A 188 1.74 -12.71 -5.35
N GLU A 189 2.52 -13.76 -5.09
CA GLU A 189 2.02 -15.13 -5.10
C GLU A 189 1.17 -15.41 -3.85
N VAL A 190 0.00 -15.99 -4.06
CA VAL A 190 -0.92 -16.39 -2.98
C VAL A 190 -1.10 -17.91 -3.01
N THR A 191 -0.78 -18.58 -1.91
CA THR A 191 -0.95 -20.03 -1.73
C THR A 191 -1.86 -20.32 -0.54
N GLY A 192 -2.83 -21.22 -0.68
CA GLY A 192 -3.66 -21.70 0.41
C GLY A 192 -4.21 -23.10 0.17
N THR A 193 -5.16 -23.56 0.98
CA THR A 193 -5.86 -24.85 0.78
C THR A 193 -7.36 -24.66 0.61
N ASN A 194 -8.05 -24.01 1.55
CA ASN A 194 -9.51 -23.90 1.51
C ASN A 194 -9.98 -22.77 0.59
N THR A 195 -10.03 -21.53 1.08
CA THR A 195 -10.45 -20.39 0.26
C THR A 195 -9.26 -19.51 -0.03
N VAL A 196 -9.00 -19.29 -1.31
CA VAL A 196 -7.82 -18.57 -1.78
C VAL A 196 -8.23 -17.57 -2.85
N GLY A 197 -7.94 -16.30 -2.63
CA GLY A 197 -8.12 -15.25 -3.63
C GLY A 197 -6.84 -14.46 -3.87
N GLY A 198 -6.55 -14.12 -5.12
CA GLY A 198 -5.36 -13.34 -5.45
C GLY A 198 -5.36 -11.94 -4.82
N LEU A 199 -6.54 -11.35 -4.58
CA LEU A 199 -6.70 -10.11 -3.83
C LEU A 199 -7.42 -10.34 -2.49
N VAL A 200 -8.60 -10.98 -2.54
CA VAL A 200 -9.47 -11.18 -1.37
C VAL A 200 -9.87 -12.65 -1.23
N GLY A 201 -9.73 -13.25 -0.05
CA GLY A 201 -10.19 -14.61 0.20
C GLY A 201 -11.71 -14.72 0.12
N HIS A 202 -12.39 -14.10 1.09
CA HIS A 202 -13.86 -14.00 1.18
C HIS A 202 -14.29 -12.54 1.14
N ASN A 203 -15.23 -12.22 0.25
CA ASN A 203 -15.85 -10.91 0.15
C ASN A 203 -17.33 -10.98 0.53
N LEU A 204 -17.69 -10.21 1.56
CA LEU A 204 -19.06 -9.93 2.01
C LEU A 204 -19.42 -8.44 1.85
N GLY A 205 -18.48 -7.61 1.38
CA GLY A 205 -18.64 -6.17 1.21
C GLY A 205 -18.45 -5.72 -0.24
N THR A 206 -17.87 -4.53 -0.42
CA THR A 206 -17.69 -3.90 -1.73
C THR A 206 -16.22 -3.91 -2.15
N ILE A 207 -15.97 -4.34 -3.39
CA ILE A 207 -14.67 -4.27 -4.06
C ILE A 207 -14.84 -3.46 -5.35
N THR A 208 -14.02 -2.43 -5.55
CA THR A 208 -14.11 -1.57 -6.74
C THR A 208 -12.75 -1.10 -7.25
N ASN A 209 -12.55 -1.13 -8.56
CA ASN A 209 -11.33 -0.66 -9.22
C ASN A 209 -10.08 -1.37 -8.65
N THR A 210 -10.10 -2.69 -8.60
CA THR A 210 -9.02 -3.48 -8.01
C THR A 210 -8.43 -4.48 -8.98
N TYR A 211 -7.22 -4.96 -8.69
CA TYR A 211 -6.66 -6.05 -9.48
C TYR A 211 -5.69 -6.95 -8.74
N SER A 212 -5.50 -8.15 -9.27
CA SER A 212 -4.43 -9.07 -8.87
C SER A 212 -3.65 -9.56 -10.07
N THR A 213 -2.32 -9.72 -9.93
CA THR A 213 -1.48 -10.22 -11.04
C THR A 213 -0.65 -11.45 -10.70
N GLY A 214 -0.49 -11.75 -9.42
CA GLY A 214 0.33 -12.87 -8.99
C GLY A 214 -0.37 -14.21 -9.14
N LYS A 215 0.42 -15.28 -9.11
CA LYS A 215 -0.08 -16.65 -9.19
C LYS A 215 -0.92 -16.99 -7.95
N VAL A 216 -2.03 -17.70 -8.14
CA VAL A 216 -2.90 -18.17 -7.07
C VAL A 216 -2.91 -19.69 -7.07
N VAL A 217 -2.50 -20.30 -5.95
CA VAL A 217 -2.45 -21.75 -5.78
C VAL A 217 -3.35 -22.15 -4.61
N GLY A 218 -4.28 -23.07 -4.85
CA GLY A 218 -5.14 -23.59 -3.78
C GLY A 218 -5.72 -24.97 -4.10
N THR A 219 -6.62 -25.47 -3.23
CA THR A 219 -7.26 -26.78 -3.43
C THR A 219 -8.77 -26.68 -3.60
N ASN A 220 -9.49 -25.97 -2.73
CA ASN A 220 -10.96 -26.09 -2.63
C ASN A 220 -11.78 -24.94 -3.22
N SER A 221 -11.44 -23.68 -2.98
CA SER A 221 -12.22 -22.52 -3.44
C SER A 221 -11.26 -21.41 -3.86
N VAL A 222 -10.76 -21.54 -5.09
CA VAL A 222 -9.61 -20.76 -5.58
C VAL A 222 -10.05 -19.81 -6.70
N GLY A 223 -9.97 -18.51 -6.46
CA GLY A 223 -10.26 -17.49 -7.46
C GLY A 223 -9.08 -16.58 -7.75
N GLY A 224 -8.90 -16.19 -9.02
CA GLY A 224 -7.81 -15.32 -9.43
C GLY A 224 -7.83 -13.94 -8.77
N LEU A 225 -9.02 -13.35 -8.58
CA LEU A 225 -9.21 -12.12 -7.82
C LEU A 225 -9.79 -12.39 -6.43
N VAL A 226 -10.93 -13.08 -6.38
CA VAL A 226 -11.67 -13.33 -5.13
C VAL A 226 -11.95 -14.82 -5.00
N GLY A 227 -11.69 -15.42 -3.83
CA GLY A 227 -12.06 -16.83 -3.59
C GLY A 227 -13.58 -16.99 -3.61
N ILE A 228 -14.26 -16.39 -2.64
CA ILE A 228 -15.73 -16.43 -2.51
C ILE A 228 -16.26 -15.01 -2.41
N ASN A 229 -17.28 -14.70 -3.21
CA ASN A 229 -18.07 -13.49 -3.12
C ASN A 229 -19.47 -13.84 -2.63
N SER A 230 -19.79 -13.55 -1.38
CA SER A 230 -21.09 -13.90 -0.80
C SER A 230 -21.57 -12.92 0.27
N SER A 231 -22.87 -12.59 0.24
CA SER A 231 -23.51 -11.83 1.34
C SER A 231 -24.09 -12.69 2.44
N TRP A 232 -23.83 -13.99 2.37
CA TRP A 232 -24.31 -14.92 3.37
C TRP A 232 -23.20 -15.23 4.38
N ASP A 233 -23.29 -14.60 5.55
CA ASP A 233 -22.48 -14.98 6.71
C ASP A 233 -23.11 -16.20 7.40
N TRP A 234 -22.55 -17.38 7.19
CA TRP A 234 -23.01 -18.61 7.84
C TRP A 234 -22.67 -18.58 9.34
N PRO A 235 -23.61 -18.90 10.26
CA PRO A 235 -24.83 -19.70 10.06
C PRO A 235 -26.13 -18.90 10.06
N SER A 236 -26.11 -17.59 9.72
CA SER A 236 -27.36 -16.84 9.63
C SER A 236 -28.32 -17.58 8.68
N GLN A 237 -29.61 -17.72 9.01
CA GLN A 237 -30.56 -18.38 8.10
C GLN A 237 -31.41 -17.38 7.31
N ASN A 238 -31.10 -16.09 7.43
CA ASN A 238 -31.78 -15.04 6.70
C ASN A 238 -31.06 -14.82 5.38
N ILE A 239 -31.77 -15.02 4.27
CA ILE A 239 -31.28 -14.59 2.96
C ILE A 239 -31.12 -13.06 3.01
N PRO A 240 -29.92 -12.52 2.74
CA PRO A 240 -29.69 -11.08 2.74
C PRO A 240 -30.57 -10.37 1.70
N ASP A 241 -30.90 -9.09 1.93
CA ASP A 241 -31.55 -8.27 0.90
C ASP A 241 -30.59 -8.12 -0.30
N PRO A 242 -31.06 -8.24 -1.56
CA PRO A 242 -30.26 -7.92 -2.74
C PRO A 242 -29.50 -6.59 -2.69
N SER A 243 -29.98 -5.58 -1.97
CA SER A 243 -29.25 -4.32 -1.77
C SER A 243 -27.95 -4.47 -0.97
N ASP A 244 -27.85 -5.53 -0.18
CA ASP A 244 -26.74 -5.81 0.73
C ASP A 244 -25.81 -6.88 0.15
N TYR A 245 -25.95 -7.19 -1.15
CA TYR A 245 -25.12 -8.16 -1.84
C TYR A 245 -23.68 -7.70 -1.98
N ALA A 246 -22.74 -8.63 -1.79
CA ALA A 246 -21.32 -8.40 -1.91
C ALA A 246 -21.00 -8.07 -3.37
N THR A 247 -20.32 -6.95 -3.62
CA THR A 247 -20.13 -6.42 -4.97
C THR A 247 -18.67 -6.43 -5.39
N ILE A 248 -18.43 -6.77 -6.65
CA ILE A 248 -17.14 -6.62 -7.33
C ILE A 248 -17.38 -5.83 -8.62
N THR A 249 -16.76 -4.65 -8.74
CA THR A 249 -16.97 -3.74 -9.87
C THR A 249 -15.66 -3.21 -10.46
N ASN A 250 -15.54 -3.20 -11.79
CA ASN A 250 -14.36 -2.68 -12.52
C ASN A 250 -13.04 -3.32 -12.03
N SER A 251 -13.04 -4.62 -11.73
CA SER A 251 -11.89 -5.31 -11.16
C SER A 251 -11.39 -6.46 -12.03
N TYR A 252 -10.07 -6.67 -12.03
CA TYR A 252 -9.43 -7.53 -13.03
C TYR A 252 -8.37 -8.44 -12.43
N THR A 253 -8.09 -9.56 -13.10
CA THR A 253 -6.96 -10.41 -12.72
C THR A 253 -6.20 -10.95 -13.93
N THR A 254 -4.89 -11.15 -13.78
CA THR A 254 -4.04 -11.85 -14.74
C THR A 254 -3.33 -13.06 -14.15
N GLY A 255 -3.57 -13.36 -12.88
CA GLY A 255 -2.87 -14.42 -12.15
C GLY A 255 -3.16 -15.79 -12.75
N GLU A 256 -2.13 -16.63 -12.91
CA GLU A 256 -2.36 -18.05 -13.17
C GLU A 256 -3.03 -18.66 -11.93
N VAL A 257 -4.17 -19.33 -12.12
CA VAL A 257 -4.88 -20.03 -11.04
C VAL A 257 -4.62 -21.52 -11.15
N THR A 258 -4.15 -22.14 -10.08
CA THR A 258 -3.95 -23.59 -9.98
C THR A 258 -4.71 -24.14 -8.79
N GLY A 259 -5.64 -25.08 -9.02
CA GLY A 259 -6.33 -25.80 -7.95
C GLY A 259 -7.28 -26.87 -8.47
N VAL A 260 -7.79 -27.73 -7.57
CA VAL A 260 -8.75 -28.79 -7.94
C VAL A 260 -10.11 -28.17 -8.24
N ASN A 261 -10.51 -27.21 -7.41
CA ASN A 261 -11.76 -26.47 -7.52
C ASN A 261 -11.42 -24.98 -7.64
N SER A 262 -11.28 -24.51 -8.88
CA SER A 262 -10.78 -23.16 -9.16
C SER A 262 -11.54 -22.48 -10.30
N ASP A 263 -11.72 -21.18 -10.17
CA ASP A 263 -12.15 -20.27 -11.25
C ASP A 263 -11.05 -19.21 -11.49
N SER A 264 -10.90 -18.79 -12.75
CA SER A 264 -9.83 -17.86 -13.09
C SER A 264 -10.07 -16.43 -12.58
N PHE A 265 -11.30 -16.09 -12.18
CA PHE A 265 -11.68 -14.79 -11.62
C PHE A 265 -12.23 -14.91 -10.18
N CYS A 266 -13.37 -15.57 -10.01
CA CYS A 266 -14.09 -15.71 -8.74
C CYS A 266 -14.69 -17.11 -8.62
N TYR A 267 -14.29 -17.89 -7.61
CA TYR A 267 -14.69 -19.30 -7.53
C TYR A 267 -16.17 -19.48 -7.23
N ASP A 268 -16.70 -18.74 -6.26
CA ASP A 268 -18.14 -18.75 -5.95
C ASP A 268 -18.67 -17.32 -5.83
N ASN A 269 -19.87 -17.09 -6.34
CA ASN A 269 -20.56 -15.79 -6.33
C ASN A 269 -21.99 -15.95 -5.79
N PHE A 270 -22.09 -16.44 -4.55
CA PHE A 270 -23.35 -16.80 -3.94
C PHE A 270 -24.02 -15.59 -3.28
N PHE A 271 -25.13 -15.11 -3.85
CA PHE A 271 -25.76 -13.84 -3.44
C PHE A 271 -24.79 -12.65 -3.50
N GLY A 272 -23.95 -12.64 -4.54
CA GLY A 272 -23.04 -11.54 -4.86
C GLY A 272 -23.30 -10.99 -6.26
N THR A 273 -22.79 -9.78 -6.53
CA THR A 273 -22.90 -9.11 -7.84
C THR A 273 -21.51 -8.81 -8.40
N ILE A 274 -21.28 -9.20 -9.65
CA ILE A 274 -20.04 -8.92 -10.38
C ILE A 274 -20.38 -8.09 -11.62
N THR A 275 -19.81 -6.89 -11.73
CA THR A 275 -20.06 -5.94 -12.83
C THR A 275 -18.76 -5.46 -13.45
N ASN A 276 -18.67 -5.43 -14.79
CA ASN A 276 -17.49 -4.97 -15.54
C ASN A 276 -16.15 -5.51 -14.99
N SER A 277 -16.13 -6.79 -14.62
CA SER A 277 -15.00 -7.41 -13.95
C SER A 277 -14.71 -8.76 -14.58
N SER A 278 -13.44 -9.04 -14.85
CA SER A 278 -13.07 -10.26 -15.57
C SER A 278 -11.58 -10.58 -15.45
N VAL A 279 -11.21 -11.79 -15.86
CA VAL A 279 -9.83 -12.11 -16.22
C VAL A 279 -9.43 -11.28 -17.44
N LYS A 280 -8.16 -10.87 -17.48
CA LYS A 280 -7.52 -10.18 -18.60
C LYS A 280 -6.18 -10.82 -18.89
N THR A 281 -5.72 -10.70 -20.13
CA THR A 281 -4.35 -11.04 -20.49
C THR A 281 -3.37 -10.02 -19.92
N LYS A 282 -2.10 -10.41 -19.81
CA LYS A 282 -1.02 -9.49 -19.44
C LYS A 282 -0.87 -8.30 -20.40
N ALA A 283 -1.26 -8.46 -21.66
CA ALA A 283 -1.20 -7.39 -22.65
C ALA A 283 -2.33 -6.38 -22.45
N GLU A 284 -3.58 -6.86 -22.31
CA GLU A 284 -4.75 -6.01 -22.03
C GLU A 284 -4.57 -5.22 -20.72
N MET A 285 -4.01 -5.84 -19.68
CA MET A 285 -3.78 -5.18 -18.39
C MET A 285 -2.67 -4.12 -18.42
N LYS A 286 -2.02 -3.94 -19.57
CA LYS A 286 -1.09 -2.84 -19.85
C LYS A 286 -1.67 -1.79 -20.80
N GLN A 287 -2.94 -1.90 -21.14
CA GLN A 287 -3.66 -0.91 -21.95
C GLN A 287 -4.59 -0.10 -21.08
N LYS A 288 -4.54 1.23 -21.16
CA LYS A 288 -5.42 2.11 -20.37
C LYS A 288 -6.89 1.88 -20.66
N GLU A 289 -7.23 1.55 -21.91
CA GLU A 289 -8.61 1.27 -22.35
C GLU A 289 -9.26 0.09 -21.61
N THR A 290 -8.47 -0.84 -21.06
CA THR A 290 -8.99 -1.97 -20.28
C THR A 290 -9.66 -1.54 -18.98
N PHE A 291 -9.25 -0.39 -18.44
CA PHE A 291 -9.63 0.09 -17.11
C PHE A 291 -10.67 1.21 -17.22
N GLU A 292 -11.81 0.88 -17.83
CA GLU A 292 -12.93 1.80 -17.94
C GLU A 292 -13.36 2.27 -16.53
N ASN A 293 -13.57 3.58 -16.38
CA ASN A 293 -13.93 4.26 -15.12
C ASN A 293 -12.84 4.32 -14.03
N TRP A 294 -11.60 3.96 -14.33
CA TRP A 294 -10.47 4.22 -13.43
C TRP A 294 -9.95 5.66 -13.60
N ASP A 295 -9.58 6.30 -12.49
CA ASP A 295 -9.02 7.65 -12.49
C ASP A 295 -7.51 7.64 -12.75
N PHE A 296 -7.12 7.86 -14.00
CA PHE A 296 -5.73 8.06 -14.41
C PHE A 296 -5.26 9.52 -14.39
N GLY A 297 -6.08 10.44 -13.87
CA GLY A 297 -5.73 11.83 -13.66
C GLY A 297 -5.12 12.08 -12.29
N THR A 298 -5.60 11.36 -11.26
CA THR A 298 -5.17 11.61 -9.87
C THR A 298 -4.73 10.37 -9.08
N ILE A 299 -5.18 9.17 -9.44
CA ILE A 299 -4.91 7.95 -8.66
C ILE A 299 -3.92 7.04 -9.37
N TRP A 300 -4.24 6.64 -10.61
CA TRP A 300 -3.51 5.62 -11.34
C TRP A 300 -2.58 6.22 -12.39
N TYR A 301 -1.46 5.55 -12.61
CA TYR A 301 -0.56 5.77 -13.72
C TYR A 301 -0.38 4.46 -14.48
N ILE A 302 -0.32 4.54 -15.81
CA ILE A 302 0.00 3.41 -16.69
C ILE A 302 0.90 3.90 -17.83
N GLU A 303 2.02 3.22 -18.03
CA GLU A 303 2.82 3.38 -19.24
C GLU A 303 2.31 2.38 -20.30
N GLU A 304 1.61 2.90 -21.31
CA GLU A 304 0.90 2.10 -22.32
C GLU A 304 1.78 1.00 -22.93
N GLY A 305 1.28 -0.24 -22.88
CA GLY A 305 1.97 -1.45 -23.37
C GLY A 305 3.18 -1.88 -22.52
N ILE A 306 3.58 -1.12 -21.51
CA ILE A 306 4.80 -1.34 -20.74
C ILE A 306 4.46 -1.80 -19.31
N SER A 307 3.73 -1.00 -18.55
CA SER A 307 3.44 -1.24 -17.13
C SER A 307 2.00 -1.68 -16.91
N TYR A 308 1.76 -2.41 -15.82
CA TYR A 308 0.42 -2.49 -15.22
C TYR A 308 0.06 -1.12 -14.62
N PRO A 309 -1.21 -0.85 -14.27
CA PRO A 309 -1.55 0.29 -13.44
C PRO A 309 -0.68 0.30 -12.18
N THR A 310 -0.24 1.46 -11.75
CA THR A 310 0.43 1.69 -10.48
C THR A 310 -0.05 3.01 -9.91
N PHE A 311 0.17 3.28 -8.63
CA PHE A 311 -0.26 4.57 -8.10
C PHE A 311 0.60 5.72 -8.60
N LEU A 312 -0.04 6.85 -8.88
CA LEU A 312 0.64 8.06 -9.35
C LEU A 312 1.71 8.57 -8.36
N TRP A 313 1.47 8.42 -7.05
CA TRP A 313 2.42 8.80 -6.00
C TRP A 313 3.68 7.93 -5.94
N LEU A 314 3.74 6.81 -6.68
CA LEU A 314 4.96 6.01 -6.87
C LEU A 314 5.81 6.48 -8.04
N ILE A 315 5.28 7.38 -8.87
CA ILE A 315 5.97 7.91 -10.04
C ILE A 315 6.71 9.18 -9.66
N ASP A 316 7.98 9.23 -10.04
CA ASP A 316 8.73 10.47 -9.98
C ASP A 316 8.45 11.30 -11.24
N ASP A 317 7.74 12.42 -11.05
CA ASP A 317 7.44 13.40 -12.07
C ASP A 317 8.33 14.66 -11.98
N THR A 318 9.29 14.68 -11.03
CA THR A 318 10.18 15.82 -10.86
C THR A 318 11.18 15.85 -12.00
N SER A 319 11.19 16.96 -12.74
CA SER A 319 12.16 17.13 -13.82
C SER A 319 13.57 17.28 -13.26
N PRO A 320 14.58 16.59 -13.83
CA PRO A 320 15.97 16.80 -13.44
C PRO A 320 16.39 18.27 -13.61
N GLU A 321 17.19 18.77 -12.67
CA GLU A 321 17.82 20.08 -12.80
C GLU A 321 19.02 19.99 -13.75
N LEU A 322 19.11 20.93 -14.69
CA LEU A 322 20.19 21.01 -15.67
C LEU A 322 21.15 22.15 -15.32
N ASN A 323 22.41 21.83 -15.11
CA ASN A 323 23.48 22.78 -14.82
C ASN A 323 24.50 22.78 -15.96
N MET A 324 24.75 23.96 -16.53
CA MET A 324 25.74 24.17 -17.58
C MET A 324 26.92 24.97 -17.03
N GLU A 325 28.12 24.42 -17.16
CA GLU A 325 29.38 25.07 -16.84
C GLU A 325 30.17 25.27 -18.13
N ILE A 326 30.59 26.51 -18.41
CA ILE A 326 31.47 26.83 -19.53
C ILE A 326 32.79 27.29 -18.95
N THR A 327 33.87 26.57 -19.25
CA THR A 327 35.22 26.92 -18.82
C THR A 327 36.05 27.42 -19.99
N GLY A 328 36.92 28.39 -19.73
CA GLY A 328 37.78 29.03 -20.72
C GLY A 328 37.96 30.50 -20.39
N THR A 329 38.96 31.15 -20.97
CA THR A 329 39.23 32.57 -20.71
C THR A 329 38.36 33.44 -21.62
N LYS A 330 37.53 34.32 -21.06
CA LYS A 330 36.77 35.31 -21.83
C LYS A 330 37.66 36.50 -22.22
N GLY A 331 37.53 36.94 -23.46
CA GLY A 331 38.08 38.19 -23.97
C GLY A 331 37.08 39.35 -23.86
N ASN A 332 37.43 40.49 -24.45
CA ASN A 332 36.73 41.77 -24.25
C ASN A 332 35.30 41.85 -24.82
N ASN A 333 34.81 40.84 -25.56
CA ASN A 333 33.49 40.80 -26.20
C ASN A 333 32.72 39.51 -25.90
N ASP A 334 32.94 38.89 -24.74
CA ASP A 334 32.37 37.58 -24.36
C ASP A 334 32.79 36.39 -25.24
N TRP A 335 33.72 36.58 -26.17
CA TRP A 335 34.36 35.50 -26.92
C TRP A 335 35.46 34.84 -26.10
N TYR A 336 35.58 33.52 -26.19
CA TYR A 336 36.64 32.79 -25.50
C TYR A 336 37.96 32.91 -26.28
N THR A 337 39.02 33.30 -25.59
CA THR A 337 40.38 33.42 -26.15
C THR A 337 41.22 32.15 -25.94
N THR A 338 40.70 31.19 -25.18
CA THR A 338 41.20 29.81 -25.08
C THR A 338 40.13 28.85 -25.58
N GLU A 339 40.49 27.58 -25.74
CA GLU A 339 39.50 26.52 -25.96
C GLU A 339 38.42 26.60 -24.86
N ALA A 340 37.15 26.68 -25.30
CA ALA A 340 36.01 26.71 -24.41
C ALA A 340 35.50 25.27 -24.23
N THR A 341 35.44 24.81 -22.99
CA THR A 341 34.90 23.50 -22.65
C THR A 341 33.52 23.67 -22.04
N PHE A 342 32.56 22.94 -22.59
CA PHE A 342 31.20 22.89 -22.07
C PHE A 342 31.03 21.62 -21.26
N LYS A 343 30.56 21.76 -20.04
CA LYS A 343 30.18 20.65 -19.18
C LYS A 343 28.72 20.81 -18.80
N LEU A 344 27.93 19.82 -19.18
CA LEU A 344 26.53 19.73 -18.78
C LEU A 344 26.43 18.68 -17.69
N THR A 345 25.78 19.02 -16.59
CA THR A 345 25.44 18.07 -15.52
C THR A 345 23.95 18.15 -15.29
N ALA A 346 23.31 16.99 -15.19
CA ALA A 346 21.93 16.92 -14.77
C ALA A 346 21.89 16.23 -13.41
N THR A 347 21.11 16.77 -12.48
CA THR A 347 20.94 16.22 -11.14
C THR A 347 19.46 16.00 -10.88
N ASP A 348 19.13 14.82 -10.38
CA ASP A 348 17.78 14.53 -9.92
C ASP A 348 17.87 13.94 -8.51
N ASN A 349 17.13 14.61 -7.62
CA ASN A 349 17.03 14.28 -6.22
C ASN A 349 15.92 13.27 -5.87
N LEU A 350 15.37 12.57 -6.85
CA LEU A 350 14.44 11.45 -6.63
C LEU A 350 14.87 10.21 -7.41
N SER A 351 14.63 10.11 -8.73
CA SER A 351 14.85 8.89 -9.55
C SER A 351 16.16 8.85 -10.33
N GLY A 352 16.86 9.98 -10.44
CA GLY A 352 18.12 10.05 -11.16
C GLY A 352 17.92 10.36 -12.64
N VAL A 353 19.02 10.63 -13.36
CA VAL A 353 18.94 11.05 -14.77
C VAL A 353 19.12 9.86 -15.70
N LYS A 354 18.12 9.53 -16.51
CA LYS A 354 18.25 8.43 -17.48
C LYS A 354 19.23 8.72 -18.61
N GLU A 355 19.12 9.89 -19.23
CA GLU A 355 19.91 10.22 -20.41
C GLU A 355 20.06 11.74 -20.55
N ILE A 356 21.23 12.17 -20.99
CA ILE A 356 21.53 13.56 -21.37
C ILE A 356 21.82 13.55 -22.86
N GLN A 357 20.98 14.21 -23.66
CA GLN A 357 21.14 14.30 -25.12
C GLN A 357 21.47 15.74 -25.54
N TYR A 358 22.36 15.86 -26.53
CA TYR A 358 22.70 17.12 -27.20
C TYR A 358 22.06 17.12 -28.59
N ARG A 359 21.58 18.28 -29.05
CA ARG A 359 21.09 18.46 -30.43
C ARG A 359 21.95 19.48 -31.16
#